data_AF-A0A519JT33-F1
#
_entry.id   AF-A0A519JT33-F1
#
_cell.length_a   1.000
_cell.length_b   1.000
_cell.length_c   1.000
_cell.angle_alpha   90.00
_cell.angle_beta   90.00
_cell.angle_gamma   90.00
#
_symmetry.space_group_name_H-M   'P 1'
#
loop_
_entity.id
_entity.type
_entity.pdbx_description
1 polymer ?
#
loop_
_entity_poly.entity_id
_entity_poly.type
_entity_poly.pdbx_seq_one_letter_code
_entity_poly.pdbx_strand_id
1 'polypeptide(L)'
;MSSYYKIFLAVTLISGVSAFSQVGINTVTPNAQLDIRSSNQVAPANTDGILIPKIDSFPAVNPTVAQNGMLVFLTTDVGAQSKGFYYWDNASSSWIGIRAGGKGWDLTGNAGTDSNINFIGTTDNQDVIMRRNNVRAGLLGVNNTSIGSNALNPAATGNHNSAFGSSAMMSNTTGLQNNAIGDSALKSNTIGHDNSAVGFQSGFTNVSGNWNTSAGNNSLFSDITGNDNVAFGGNALFSNAAGGQNTAIGTNSLYNNLASGIVGVGNQALLSNTTGLYNTAIGSFSLRTNATGNYNSATGYNALYNSTGSYNSANGVNALVSNTTGNENVAFGVASLYSNTTGGQNSAVGTNALHNNNASYLVAIGYNSMYNNTTGINNVAVGQNTLASNTTGGNNTSAGAGALYNNNGDYNGAYGSNCLISNTSGYDNNGFGAWSLNLNTTGYRNSAVGGAALQLNTVGFNNTAMGYFAAVSNKTASGNTALGVYSLYSNTAGNDNV
;
A
#
# COMPACT_ATOMS: atom_id res chain seq x y z
N MET A 1 -97.66 91.79 29.55
CA MET A 1 -97.98 91.48 28.14
C MET A 1 -96.75 91.87 27.32
N SER A 2 -96.07 91.07 26.50
CA SER A 2 -96.19 89.72 25.93
C SER A 2 -94.76 89.36 25.47
N SER A 3 -94.04 88.36 26.01
CA SER A 3 -94.10 86.90 25.79
C SER A 3 -93.24 86.38 24.62
N TYR A 4 -92.41 85.36 24.93
CA TYR A 4 -91.78 84.30 24.09
C TYR A 4 -90.45 84.61 23.36
N TYR A 5 -89.41 83.74 23.24
CA TYR A 5 -89.24 82.31 23.56
C TYR A 5 -87.73 81.89 23.49
N LYS A 6 -87.33 80.89 24.33
CA LYS A 6 -86.34 79.78 24.13
C LYS A 6 -84.84 80.09 23.99
N ILE A 7 -83.98 79.78 24.98
CA ILE A 7 -83.34 78.48 25.32
C ILE A 7 -82.18 78.08 24.37
N PHE A 8 -80.91 78.18 24.82
CA PHE A 8 -80.02 77.03 25.12
C PHE A 8 -78.65 77.48 25.66
N LEU A 9 -78.32 76.96 26.85
CA LEU A 9 -77.03 77.01 27.54
C LEU A 9 -76.21 75.80 27.08
N ALA A 10 -74.99 75.98 26.54
CA ALA A 10 -74.02 74.89 26.44
C ALA A 10 -72.58 75.44 26.33
N VAL A 11 -71.98 75.58 27.51
CA VAL A 11 -70.57 75.38 27.85
C VAL A 11 -69.69 74.89 26.68
N THR A 12 -68.85 75.77 26.15
CA THR A 12 -67.74 75.42 25.24
C THR A 12 -66.62 74.81 26.08
N LEU A 13 -66.72 73.51 26.33
CA LEU A 13 -65.65 72.72 26.95
C LEU A 13 -64.61 72.45 25.86
N ILE A 14 -63.43 73.06 26.01
CA ILE A 14 -62.23 72.77 25.23
C ILE A 14 -61.84 71.32 25.55
N SER A 15 -62.36 70.37 24.77
CA SER A 15 -61.76 69.04 24.65
C SER A 15 -60.64 69.15 23.63
N GLY A 16 -59.40 69.25 24.12
CA GLY A 16 -58.23 69.03 23.29
C GLY A 16 -58.24 67.59 22.78
N VAL A 17 -58.87 67.36 21.63
CA VAL A 17 -58.73 66.10 20.92
C VAL A 17 -57.35 66.14 20.28
N SER A 18 -56.40 65.44 20.90
CA SER A 18 -55.10 65.15 20.29
C SER A 18 -55.34 64.24 19.09
N ALA A 19 -55.65 64.82 17.93
CA ALA A 19 -55.69 64.07 16.69
C ALA A 19 -54.24 63.78 16.27
N PHE A 20 -53.80 62.53 16.44
CA PHE A 20 -52.59 62.07 15.77
C PHE A 20 -52.86 62.09 14.27
N SER A 21 -52.31 63.08 13.56
CA SER A 21 -52.38 63.17 12.10
C SER A 21 -51.42 62.14 11.50
N GLN A 22 -51.92 60.94 11.23
CA GLN A 22 -51.26 60.05 10.27
C GLN A 22 -51.48 60.62 8.86
N VAL A 23 -50.43 60.71 8.06
CA VAL A 23 -50.52 61.18 6.68
C VAL A 23 -50.69 59.97 5.77
N GLY A 24 -51.91 59.79 5.27
CA GLY A 24 -52.21 58.84 4.20
C GLY A 24 -52.11 59.50 2.84
N ILE A 25 -51.30 58.95 1.93
CA ILE A 25 -51.30 59.31 0.50
C ILE A 25 -51.89 58.12 -0.26
N ASN A 26 -53.01 58.34 -0.94
CA ASN A 26 -53.82 57.31 -1.61
C ASN A 26 -54.37 56.22 -0.67
N THR A 27 -54.54 56.54 0.63
CA THR A 27 -55.24 55.70 1.60
C THR A 27 -56.00 56.57 2.60
N VAL A 28 -57.20 56.12 3.01
CA VAL A 28 -58.01 56.76 4.05
C VAL A 28 -57.85 56.10 5.42
N THR A 29 -57.13 54.98 5.48
CA THR A 29 -56.79 54.24 6.70
C THR A 29 -55.28 53.96 6.72
N PRO A 30 -54.45 54.99 7.01
CA PRO A 30 -53.00 54.83 7.04
C PRO A 30 -52.59 53.88 8.17
N ASN A 31 -51.76 52.88 7.84
CA ASN A 31 -51.27 51.89 8.82
C ASN A 31 -49.99 52.32 9.55
N ALA A 32 -49.44 53.49 9.21
CA ALA A 32 -48.23 54.08 9.80
C ALA A 32 -48.37 55.60 9.87
N GLN A 33 -47.42 56.29 10.53
CA GLN A 33 -47.41 57.76 10.59
C GLN A 33 -47.36 58.42 9.20
N LEU A 34 -46.73 57.75 8.23
CA LEU A 34 -46.80 58.05 6.80
C LEU A 34 -47.07 56.73 6.06
N ASP A 35 -48.22 56.63 5.41
CA ASP A 35 -48.61 55.48 4.57
C ASP A 35 -48.85 55.99 3.14
N ILE A 36 -47.97 55.61 2.21
CA ILE A 36 -48.07 55.97 0.80
C ILE A 36 -48.40 54.70 0.02
N ARG A 37 -49.61 54.62 -0.52
CA ARG A 37 -50.03 53.49 -1.35
C ARG A 37 -49.81 53.79 -2.84
N SER A 38 -49.47 52.75 -3.59
CA SER A 38 -49.46 52.82 -5.06
C SER A 38 -50.87 53.13 -5.56
N SER A 39 -50.97 53.79 -6.71
CA SER A 39 -52.25 54.08 -7.37
C SER A 39 -53.10 52.82 -7.60
N ASN A 40 -52.44 51.68 -7.82
CA ASN A 40 -53.05 50.36 -7.84
C ASN A 40 -52.06 49.35 -7.22
N GLN A 41 -52.47 48.64 -6.18
CA GLN A 41 -51.59 47.68 -5.49
C GLN A 41 -51.38 46.36 -6.26
N VAL A 42 -52.29 46.03 -7.18
CA VAL A 42 -52.22 44.81 -8.00
C VAL A 42 -51.45 45.06 -9.30
N ALA A 43 -51.53 46.28 -9.85
CA ALA A 43 -50.85 46.68 -11.08
C ALA A 43 -50.36 48.14 -10.97
N PRO A 44 -49.26 48.41 -10.26
CA PRO A 44 -48.80 49.77 -9.99
C PRO A 44 -48.40 50.52 -11.28
N ALA A 45 -48.67 51.83 -11.32
CA ALA A 45 -48.19 52.70 -12.38
C ALA A 45 -46.66 52.87 -12.29
N ASN A 46 -45.99 53.12 -13.42
CA ASN A 46 -44.54 53.38 -13.45
C ASN A 46 -44.13 54.69 -12.73
N THR A 47 -45.10 55.50 -12.29
CA THR A 47 -44.93 56.71 -11.47
C THR A 47 -45.20 56.47 -9.99
N ASP A 48 -45.69 55.29 -9.60
CA ASP A 48 -45.89 54.95 -8.19
C ASP A 48 -44.53 54.77 -7.51
N GLY A 49 -44.26 55.58 -6.48
CA GLY A 49 -43.01 55.54 -5.73
C GLY A 49 -42.76 56.82 -4.96
N ILE A 50 -41.61 56.90 -4.30
CA ILE A 50 -41.13 58.10 -3.62
C ILE A 50 -39.77 58.51 -4.20
N LEU A 51 -39.67 59.75 -4.66
CA LEU A 51 -38.37 60.35 -4.98
C LEU A 51 -37.77 60.93 -3.70
N ILE A 52 -36.78 60.23 -3.16
CA ILE A 52 -35.91 60.74 -2.09
C ILE A 52 -34.98 61.82 -2.68
N PRO A 53 -34.58 62.85 -1.90
CA PRO A 53 -33.65 63.87 -2.37
C PRO A 53 -32.42 63.28 -3.06
N LYS A 54 -32.19 63.71 -4.30
CA LYS A 54 -31.05 63.28 -5.12
C LYS A 54 -29.90 64.27 -4.92
N ILE A 55 -28.69 63.75 -4.76
CA ILE A 55 -27.47 64.55 -4.61
C ILE A 55 -26.41 64.07 -5.60
N ASP A 56 -25.66 64.99 -6.19
CA ASP A 56 -24.54 64.65 -7.07
C ASP A 56 -23.23 64.44 -6.28
N SER A 57 -23.15 65.00 -5.07
CA SER A 57 -22.05 64.80 -4.11
C SER A 57 -22.54 64.93 -2.67
N PHE A 58 -21.80 64.36 -1.72
CA PHE A 58 -22.12 64.52 -0.30
C PHE A 58 -21.85 65.96 0.17
N PRO A 59 -22.62 66.48 1.15
CA PRO A 59 -22.39 67.81 1.70
C PRO A 59 -20.96 67.99 2.22
N ALA A 60 -20.33 69.13 1.90
CA ALA A 60 -18.98 69.45 2.39
C ALA A 60 -18.91 69.60 3.92
N VAL A 61 -20.06 69.89 4.55
CA VAL A 61 -20.22 69.88 6.01
C VAL A 61 -21.12 68.71 6.38
N ASN A 62 -20.60 67.82 7.23
CA ASN A 62 -21.34 66.65 7.70
C ASN A 62 -22.65 67.05 8.42
N PRO A 63 -23.78 66.36 8.18
CA PRO A 63 -25.00 66.54 8.95
C PRO A 63 -24.79 66.26 10.44
N THR A 64 -25.70 66.76 11.28
CA THR A 64 -25.61 66.59 12.75
C THR A 64 -26.47 65.43 13.22
N VAL A 65 -26.52 65.19 14.53
CA VAL A 65 -27.40 64.19 15.15
C VAL A 65 -28.88 64.37 14.80
N ALA A 66 -29.31 65.61 14.52
CA ALA A 66 -30.68 65.91 14.12
C ALA A 66 -31.05 65.33 12.74
N GLN A 67 -30.06 65.02 11.89
CA GLN A 67 -30.25 64.40 10.59
C GLN A 67 -29.91 62.90 10.60
N ASN A 68 -29.69 62.28 11.76
CA ASN A 68 -29.39 60.86 11.83
C ASN A 68 -30.52 60.03 11.21
N GLY A 69 -30.20 59.15 10.26
CA GLY A 69 -31.17 58.38 9.47
C GLY A 69 -31.73 59.10 8.24
N MET A 70 -31.30 60.33 7.94
CA MET A 70 -31.71 61.06 6.73
C MET A 70 -31.28 60.31 5.47
N LEU A 71 -32.23 60.09 4.54
CA LEU A 71 -32.01 59.37 3.29
C LEU A 71 -31.73 60.31 2.12
N VAL A 72 -30.78 59.93 1.28
CA VAL A 72 -30.46 60.57 0.00
C VAL A 72 -30.19 59.51 -1.07
N PHE A 73 -30.36 59.88 -2.34
CA PHE A 73 -29.90 59.08 -3.47
C PHE A 73 -28.73 59.79 -4.16
N LEU A 74 -27.53 59.22 -4.05
CA LEU A 74 -26.34 59.69 -4.74
C LEU A 74 -26.45 59.30 -6.23
N THR A 75 -26.36 60.27 -7.13
CA THR A 75 -26.61 60.10 -8.58
C THR A 75 -25.37 59.74 -9.38
N THR A 76 -24.16 59.99 -8.85
CA THR A 76 -22.86 59.74 -9.47
C THR A 76 -21.90 59.07 -8.50
N ASP A 77 -20.84 58.43 -9.01
CA ASP A 77 -19.80 57.86 -8.13
C ASP A 77 -18.92 58.99 -7.54
N VAL A 78 -18.72 58.98 -6.22
CA VAL A 78 -17.90 59.97 -5.50
C VAL A 78 -16.87 59.23 -4.65
N GLY A 79 -15.59 59.29 -5.04
CA GLY A 79 -14.53 58.56 -4.33
C GLY A 79 -14.75 57.04 -4.38
N ALA A 80 -14.85 56.40 -3.20
CA ALA A 80 -15.13 54.96 -3.06
C ALA A 80 -16.64 54.65 -2.95
N GLN A 81 -17.49 55.66 -2.91
CA GLN A 81 -18.94 55.55 -2.79
C GLN A 81 -19.57 55.52 -4.18
N SER A 82 -20.25 54.41 -4.50
CA SER A 82 -20.96 54.24 -5.77
C SER A 82 -22.33 54.91 -5.74
N LYS A 83 -22.86 55.31 -6.90
CA LYS A 83 -24.26 55.73 -7.08
C LYS A 83 -25.23 54.80 -6.33
N GLY A 84 -26.16 55.35 -5.54
CA GLY A 84 -27.11 54.54 -4.76
C GLY A 84 -27.80 55.29 -3.61
N PHE A 85 -28.57 54.56 -2.80
CA PHE A 85 -29.18 55.11 -1.59
C PHE A 85 -28.16 55.19 -0.45
N TYR A 86 -28.20 56.26 0.33
CA TYR A 86 -27.37 56.47 1.50
C TYR A 86 -28.22 57.00 2.65
N TYR A 87 -27.87 56.63 3.89
CA TYR A 87 -28.36 57.31 5.08
C TYR A 87 -27.22 57.95 5.86
N TRP A 88 -27.49 59.05 6.55
CA TRP A 88 -26.54 59.65 7.48
C TRP A 88 -26.50 58.86 8.78
N ASP A 89 -25.33 58.32 9.15
CA ASP A 89 -25.08 57.75 10.48
C ASP A 89 -24.23 58.72 11.29
N ASN A 90 -24.85 59.37 12.28
CA ASN A 90 -24.17 60.31 13.17
C ASN A 90 -23.12 59.61 14.05
N ALA A 91 -23.34 58.34 14.43
CA ALA A 91 -22.43 57.62 15.31
C ALA A 91 -21.05 57.42 14.67
N SER A 92 -21.02 57.05 13.38
CA SER A 92 -19.78 56.97 12.58
C SER A 92 -19.42 58.26 11.83
N SER A 93 -20.23 59.33 11.99
CA SER A 93 -20.09 60.60 11.25
C SER A 93 -19.87 60.40 9.75
N SER A 94 -20.61 59.46 9.16
CA SER A 94 -20.41 59.02 7.78
C SER A 94 -21.73 58.75 7.07
N TRP A 95 -21.73 58.95 5.74
CA TRP A 95 -22.81 58.50 4.87
C TRP A 95 -22.67 57.00 4.60
N ILE A 96 -23.64 56.21 5.07
CA ILE A 96 -23.64 54.77 4.92
C ILE A 96 -24.50 54.38 3.72
N GLY A 97 -23.87 53.76 2.73
CA GLY A 97 -24.58 53.26 1.55
C GLY A 97 -25.53 52.15 1.95
N ILE A 98 -26.81 52.31 1.61
CA ILE A 98 -27.80 51.23 1.61
C ILE A 98 -27.53 50.41 0.36
N ARG A 99 -26.46 49.61 0.42
CA ARG A 99 -26.13 48.65 -0.62
C ARG A 99 -27.03 47.44 -0.42
N ALA A 100 -27.63 46.98 -1.51
CA ALA A 100 -28.16 45.62 -1.57
C ALA A 100 -26.95 44.67 -1.63
N GLY A 101 -26.49 44.18 -0.49
CA GLY A 101 -25.34 43.28 -0.38
C GLY A 101 -24.69 43.40 1.00
N GLY A 102 -24.96 42.42 1.88
CA GLY A 102 -24.63 42.47 3.30
C GLY A 102 -23.15 42.27 3.65
N LYS A 103 -22.86 42.11 4.95
CA LYS A 103 -21.55 41.71 5.53
C LYS A 103 -21.18 40.25 5.21
N GLY A 104 -21.47 39.79 4.00
CA GLY A 104 -21.28 38.41 3.56
C GLY A 104 -20.02 38.20 2.73
N TRP A 105 -19.75 36.94 2.43
CA TRP A 105 -18.79 36.57 1.39
C TRP A 105 -19.47 36.66 0.03
N ASP A 106 -18.94 37.49 -0.87
CA ASP A 106 -19.49 37.69 -2.21
C ASP A 106 -19.22 36.46 -3.09
N LEU A 107 -20.13 36.16 -4.02
CA LEU A 107 -19.99 35.03 -4.95
C LEU A 107 -18.74 35.16 -5.84
N THR A 108 -18.27 36.38 -6.07
CA THR A 108 -17.05 36.71 -6.82
C THR A 108 -15.84 36.93 -5.91
N GLY A 109 -15.99 36.75 -4.60
CA GLY A 109 -15.00 37.10 -3.59
C GLY A 109 -15.00 38.59 -3.22
N ASN A 110 -14.40 38.88 -2.07
CA ASN A 110 -14.32 40.23 -1.48
C ASN A 110 -12.94 40.83 -1.77
N ALA A 111 -12.89 42.11 -2.15
CA ALA A 111 -11.63 42.88 -2.26
C ALA A 111 -11.31 43.60 -0.92
N GLY A 112 -10.03 43.89 -0.67
CA GLY A 112 -9.59 44.67 0.50
C GLY A 112 -9.70 43.95 1.84
N THR A 113 -9.60 42.62 1.85
CA THR A 113 -9.63 41.83 3.10
C THR A 113 -8.37 42.01 3.94
N ASP A 114 -8.53 41.95 5.26
CA ASP A 114 -7.45 41.86 6.25
C ASP A 114 -7.50 40.49 6.94
N SER A 115 -6.41 39.73 6.85
CA SER A 115 -6.27 38.38 7.41
C SER A 115 -6.44 38.29 8.93
N ASN A 116 -6.33 39.40 9.67
CA ASN A 116 -6.51 39.40 11.12
C ASN A 116 -7.98 39.51 11.56
N ILE A 117 -8.86 40.04 10.69
CA ILE A 117 -10.26 40.33 11.04
C ILE A 117 -11.28 39.75 10.06
N ASN A 118 -10.87 39.36 8.86
CA ASN A 118 -11.76 38.79 7.84
C ASN A 118 -11.46 37.29 7.66
N PHE A 119 -12.45 36.45 7.93
CA PHE A 119 -12.35 35.01 7.79
C PHE A 119 -13.72 34.41 7.44
N ILE A 120 -13.71 33.19 6.90
CA ILE A 120 -14.90 32.36 6.74
C ILE A 120 -14.92 31.41 7.93
N GLY A 121 -15.82 31.63 8.88
CA GLY A 121 -15.88 30.81 10.09
C GLY A 121 -16.80 31.38 11.17
N THR A 122 -16.61 30.92 12.39
CA THR A 122 -17.39 31.29 13.57
C THR A 122 -16.48 31.84 14.67
N THR A 123 -17.02 32.68 15.56
CA THR A 123 -16.29 33.26 16.72
C THR A 123 -16.63 32.58 18.04
N ASP A 124 -17.53 31.60 18.02
CA ASP A 124 -18.16 30.97 19.19
C ASP A 124 -17.95 29.44 19.21
N ASN A 125 -16.92 28.96 18.49
CA ASN A 125 -16.52 27.55 18.40
C ASN A 125 -17.65 26.62 17.91
N GLN A 126 -18.54 27.14 17.05
CA GLN A 126 -19.54 26.33 16.36
C GLN A 126 -18.98 25.82 15.03
N ASP A 127 -19.36 24.59 14.67
CA ASP A 127 -18.95 23.94 13.42
C ASP A 127 -19.37 24.74 12.18
N VAL A 128 -18.49 24.84 11.19
CA VAL A 128 -18.80 25.44 9.89
C VAL A 128 -19.27 24.35 8.93
N ILE A 129 -20.51 24.47 8.45
CA ILE A 129 -21.10 23.53 7.50
C ILE A 129 -21.15 24.13 6.10
N MET A 130 -20.47 23.49 5.17
CA MET A 130 -20.58 23.77 3.73
C MET A 130 -21.69 22.93 3.12
N ARG A 131 -22.54 23.52 2.26
CA ARG A 131 -23.66 22.82 1.62
C ARG A 131 -23.64 22.95 0.10
N ARG A 132 -24.10 21.91 -0.58
CA ARG A 132 -24.45 21.91 -2.02
C ARG A 132 -25.87 21.39 -2.16
N ASN A 133 -26.75 22.13 -2.84
CA ASN A 133 -28.17 21.77 -2.98
C ASN A 133 -28.85 21.47 -1.62
N ASN A 134 -28.57 22.30 -0.60
CA ASN A 134 -29.06 22.13 0.77
C ASN A 134 -28.62 20.84 1.50
N VAL A 135 -27.65 20.09 0.96
CA VAL A 135 -27.06 18.90 1.60
C VAL A 135 -25.66 19.24 2.11
N ARG A 136 -25.28 18.75 3.30
CA ARG A 136 -23.92 18.89 3.83
C ARG A 136 -22.91 18.29 2.85
N ALA A 137 -21.99 19.13 2.39
CA ALA A 137 -20.89 18.78 1.50
C ALA A 137 -19.52 19.10 2.11
N GLY A 138 -19.49 19.67 3.32
CA GLY A 138 -18.28 19.79 4.10
C GLY A 138 -18.55 20.22 5.55
N LEU A 139 -17.60 19.92 6.41
CA LEU A 139 -17.55 20.23 7.83
C LEU A 139 -16.13 20.71 8.16
N LEU A 140 -16.03 21.90 8.75
CA LEU A 140 -14.89 22.26 9.58
C LEU A 140 -15.41 22.28 11.01
N GLY A 141 -15.22 21.17 11.73
CA GLY A 141 -15.71 21.00 13.09
C GLY A 141 -14.57 20.80 14.08
N VAL A 142 -14.87 20.98 15.36
CA VAL A 142 -13.87 20.92 16.44
C VAL A 142 -13.09 19.60 16.48
N ASN A 143 -13.75 18.49 16.16
CA ASN A 143 -13.18 17.14 16.24
C ASN A 143 -12.98 16.48 14.89
N ASN A 144 -13.68 16.90 13.84
CA ASN A 144 -13.65 16.22 12.55
C ASN A 144 -13.65 17.25 11.41
N THR A 145 -12.95 16.93 10.33
CA THR A 145 -12.97 17.73 9.10
C THR A 145 -13.45 16.86 7.94
N SER A 146 -14.40 17.36 7.14
CA SER A 146 -14.80 16.68 5.91
C SER A 146 -15.07 17.63 4.75
N ILE A 147 -14.77 17.17 3.53
CA ILE A 147 -15.12 17.84 2.27
C ILE A 147 -15.50 16.78 1.25
N GLY A 148 -16.68 16.90 0.66
CA GLY A 148 -17.24 15.97 -0.31
C GLY A 148 -18.71 15.69 -0.06
N SER A 149 -19.46 15.36 -1.11
CA SER A 149 -20.85 14.94 -0.97
C SER A 149 -20.92 13.66 -0.14
N ASN A 150 -21.72 13.65 0.93
CA ASN A 150 -21.83 12.53 1.87
C ASN A 150 -20.50 12.12 2.53
N ALA A 151 -19.53 13.03 2.62
CA ALA A 151 -18.27 12.79 3.33
C ALA A 151 -18.49 12.91 4.83
N LEU A 152 -18.12 11.84 5.55
CA LEU A 152 -18.34 11.61 6.98
C LEU A 152 -19.82 11.57 7.38
N ASN A 153 -20.22 10.51 8.10
CA ASN A 153 -21.56 10.39 8.65
C ASN A 153 -21.91 11.61 9.55
N PRO A 154 -23.01 12.34 9.29
CA PRO A 154 -23.41 13.47 10.13
C PRO A 154 -23.72 13.10 11.59
N ALA A 155 -24.06 11.83 11.87
CA ALA A 155 -24.31 11.32 13.21
C ALA A 155 -23.05 10.69 13.85
N ALA A 156 -21.87 10.85 13.25
CA ALA A 156 -20.62 10.35 13.82
C ALA A 156 -20.34 11.00 15.19
N THR A 157 -20.06 10.17 16.19
CA THR A 157 -19.61 10.59 17.53
C THR A 157 -18.11 10.39 17.72
N GLY A 158 -17.46 9.62 16.83
CA GLY A 158 -16.01 9.50 16.80
C GLY A 158 -15.31 10.81 16.44
N ASN A 159 -14.08 10.99 16.92
CA ASN A 159 -13.31 12.22 16.81
C ASN A 159 -11.99 12.03 16.04
N HIS A 160 -11.34 13.15 15.72
CA HIS A 160 -10.08 13.24 14.98
C HIS A 160 -10.12 12.60 13.59
N ASN A 161 -11.28 12.61 12.92
CA ASN A 161 -11.43 12.07 11.59
C ASN A 161 -11.28 13.13 10.48
N SER A 162 -10.64 12.75 9.40
CA SER A 162 -10.45 13.55 8.18
C SER A 162 -11.05 12.83 6.99
N ALA A 163 -12.06 13.40 6.32
CA ALA A 163 -12.74 12.76 5.19
C ALA A 163 -12.83 13.69 3.97
N PHE A 164 -11.99 13.46 2.97
CA PHE A 164 -11.86 14.26 1.76
C PHE A 164 -12.21 13.43 0.52
N GLY A 165 -13.43 13.55 0.02
CA GLY A 165 -13.91 12.80 -1.14
C GLY A 165 -15.40 12.50 -1.04
N SER A 166 -16.05 12.28 -2.17
CA SER A 166 -17.46 11.87 -2.17
C SER A 166 -17.60 10.52 -1.44
N SER A 167 -18.54 10.42 -0.51
CA SER A 167 -18.81 9.21 0.29
C SER A 167 -17.63 8.69 1.15
N ALA A 168 -16.57 9.47 1.33
CA ALA A 168 -15.47 9.10 2.23
C ALA A 168 -16.00 9.00 3.67
N MET A 169 -15.74 7.89 4.36
CA MET A 169 -16.22 7.62 5.74
C MET A 169 -17.75 7.78 5.94
N MET A 170 -18.55 7.51 4.91
CA MET A 170 -20.01 7.68 4.95
C MET A 170 -20.70 6.93 6.11
N SER A 171 -20.19 5.77 6.51
CA SER A 171 -20.78 4.92 7.55
C SER A 171 -20.18 5.08 8.95
N ASN A 172 -19.19 5.97 9.14
CA ASN A 172 -18.45 6.07 10.41
C ASN A 172 -19.35 6.51 11.56
N THR A 173 -19.51 5.67 12.58
CA THR A 173 -20.35 5.97 13.75
C THR A 173 -19.48 6.41 14.93
N THR A 174 -18.69 5.51 15.51
CA THR A 174 -17.83 5.79 16.69
C THR A 174 -16.34 5.72 16.37
N GLY A 175 -15.96 5.34 15.15
CA GLY A 175 -14.56 5.26 14.72
C GLY A 175 -13.82 6.59 14.83
N LEU A 176 -12.58 6.54 15.30
CA LEU A 176 -11.75 7.69 15.65
C LEU A 176 -10.40 7.68 14.94
N GLN A 177 -9.79 8.86 14.79
CA GLN A 177 -8.44 9.03 14.23
C GLN A 177 -8.26 8.46 12.81
N ASN A 178 -9.33 8.42 12.01
CA ASN A 178 -9.24 7.92 10.64
C ASN A 178 -8.99 9.06 9.63
N ASN A 179 -8.18 8.80 8.62
CA ASN A 179 -7.94 9.68 7.48
C ASN A 179 -8.38 9.00 6.18
N ALA A 180 -9.33 9.58 5.47
CA ALA A 180 -9.87 9.07 4.21
C ALA A 180 -9.79 10.15 3.14
N ILE A 181 -9.00 9.90 2.09
CA ILE A 181 -8.83 10.82 0.96
C ILE A 181 -9.11 10.06 -0.33
N GLY A 182 -10.19 10.42 -1.03
CA GLY A 182 -10.63 9.75 -2.26
C GLY A 182 -12.13 9.43 -2.22
N ASP A 183 -12.74 9.25 -3.39
CA ASP A 183 -14.14 8.83 -3.44
C ASP A 183 -14.28 7.43 -2.81
N SER A 184 -15.24 7.32 -1.89
CA SER A 184 -15.57 6.11 -1.16
C SER A 184 -14.41 5.49 -0.35
N ALA A 185 -13.38 6.27 -0.01
CA ALA A 185 -12.33 5.82 0.91
C ALA A 185 -12.91 5.56 2.32
N LEU A 186 -12.59 4.41 2.93
CA LEU A 186 -13.15 3.94 4.22
C LEU A 186 -14.68 4.03 4.30
N LYS A 187 -15.40 3.86 3.18
CA LYS A 187 -16.84 4.10 3.11
C LYS A 187 -17.63 3.34 4.18
N SER A 188 -17.28 2.09 4.43
CA SER A 188 -17.99 1.20 5.35
C SER A 188 -17.46 1.21 6.79
N ASN A 189 -16.44 2.01 7.10
CA ASN A 189 -15.88 2.07 8.46
C ASN A 189 -16.98 2.52 9.42
N THR A 190 -17.24 1.74 10.46
CA THR A 190 -18.26 2.08 11.48
C THR A 190 -17.59 2.43 12.80
N ILE A 191 -16.76 1.51 13.31
CA ILE A 191 -16.13 1.61 14.62
C ILE A 191 -14.60 1.55 14.56
N GLY A 192 -14.02 1.18 13.41
CA GLY A 192 -12.57 1.07 13.25
C GLY A 192 -11.85 2.39 13.48
N HIS A 193 -10.63 2.32 13.98
CA HIS A 193 -9.84 3.49 14.37
C HIS A 193 -8.40 3.45 13.83
N ASP A 194 -7.78 4.63 13.79
CA ASP A 194 -6.39 4.82 13.34
C ASP A 194 -6.12 4.28 11.93
N ASN A 195 -7.12 4.34 11.03
CA ASN A 195 -6.95 3.93 9.64
C ASN A 195 -6.62 5.14 8.74
N SER A 196 -5.66 4.98 7.84
CA SER A 196 -5.33 5.96 6.80
C SER A 196 -5.55 5.36 5.41
N ALA A 197 -6.42 5.94 4.60
CA ALA A 197 -6.80 5.45 3.28
C ALA A 197 -6.75 6.56 2.24
N VAL A 198 -5.96 6.37 1.18
CA VAL A 198 -5.77 7.36 0.12
C VAL A 198 -5.98 6.75 -1.27
N GLY A 199 -7.08 7.07 -1.93
CA GLY A 199 -7.39 6.59 -3.27
C GLY A 199 -8.87 6.27 -3.43
N PHE A 200 -9.31 6.07 -4.67
CA PHE A 200 -10.66 5.62 -4.96
C PHE A 200 -10.90 4.25 -4.33
N GLN A 201 -11.92 4.16 -3.46
CA GLN A 201 -12.32 2.93 -2.76
C GLN A 201 -11.20 2.27 -1.94
N SER A 202 -10.22 3.05 -1.46
CA SER A 202 -9.22 2.53 -0.53
C SER A 202 -9.86 2.20 0.83
N GLY A 203 -9.66 1.00 1.36
CA GLY A 203 -10.26 0.56 2.63
C GLY A 203 -11.79 0.41 2.59
N PHE A 204 -12.39 0.19 1.41
CA PHE A 204 -13.82 0.37 1.16
C PHE A 204 -14.76 -0.38 2.14
N THR A 205 -14.50 -1.65 2.44
CA THR A 205 -15.35 -2.45 3.35
C THR A 205 -14.85 -2.52 4.79
N ASN A 206 -13.79 -1.82 5.18
CA ASN A 206 -13.31 -1.87 6.57
C ASN A 206 -14.47 -1.52 7.50
N VAL A 207 -14.88 -2.41 8.41
CA VAL A 207 -16.01 -2.19 9.35
C VAL A 207 -15.48 -1.80 10.72
N SER A 208 -14.53 -2.60 11.23
CA SER A 208 -13.97 -2.49 12.58
C SER A 208 -12.46 -2.72 12.66
N GLY A 209 -11.79 -2.88 11.52
CA GLY A 209 -10.34 -3.03 11.45
C GLY A 209 -9.63 -1.75 11.84
N ASN A 210 -8.51 -1.89 12.54
CA ASN A 210 -7.75 -0.80 13.14
C ASN A 210 -6.32 -0.74 12.60
N TRP A 211 -5.69 0.42 12.69
CA TRP A 211 -4.28 0.59 12.36
C TRP A 211 -3.92 0.21 10.91
N ASN A 212 -4.87 0.33 9.98
CA ASN A 212 -4.62 0.00 8.59
C ASN A 212 -4.18 1.22 7.79
N THR A 213 -3.11 1.09 7.01
CA THR A 213 -2.64 2.11 6.07
C THR A 213 -2.79 1.62 4.64
N SER A 214 -3.55 2.33 3.81
CA SER A 214 -3.80 1.96 2.42
C SER A 214 -3.66 3.17 1.49
N ALA A 215 -3.03 2.98 0.33
CA ALA A 215 -3.02 3.97 -0.73
C ALA A 215 -2.97 3.35 -2.13
N GLY A 216 -3.96 3.68 -2.96
CA GLY A 216 -4.15 3.10 -4.27
C GLY A 216 -5.63 3.01 -4.65
N ASN A 217 -5.90 2.74 -5.93
CA ASN A 217 -7.24 2.38 -6.38
C ASN A 217 -7.58 0.98 -5.82
N ASN A 218 -8.66 0.87 -5.04
CA ASN A 218 -9.10 -0.37 -4.40
C ASN A 218 -8.04 -1.07 -3.53
N SER A 219 -7.07 -0.33 -2.97
CA SER A 219 -6.18 -0.91 -1.96
C SER A 219 -6.96 -1.25 -0.71
N LEU A 220 -6.73 -2.43 -0.12
CA LEU A 220 -7.43 -2.92 1.06
C LEU A 220 -8.96 -2.92 0.90
N PHE A 221 -9.45 -3.27 -0.29
CA PHE A 221 -10.86 -3.10 -0.65
C PHE A 221 -11.81 -3.92 0.23
N SER A 222 -11.52 -5.22 0.42
CA SER A 222 -12.33 -6.16 1.20
C SER A 222 -11.69 -6.55 2.53
N ASP A 223 -11.37 -5.58 3.39
CA ASP A 223 -11.00 -5.84 4.79
C ASP A 223 -12.24 -5.67 5.68
N ILE A 224 -12.61 -6.62 6.53
CA ILE A 224 -13.79 -6.48 7.42
C ILE A 224 -13.32 -6.16 8.84
N THR A 225 -12.39 -6.98 9.36
CA THR A 225 -11.90 -6.93 10.75
C THR A 225 -10.37 -7.00 10.89
N GLY A 226 -9.62 -7.01 9.78
CA GLY A 226 -8.16 -7.07 9.79
C GLY A 226 -7.55 -5.82 10.40
N ASN A 227 -6.45 -6.01 11.14
CA ASN A 227 -5.72 -4.93 11.79
C ASN A 227 -4.28 -4.90 11.29
N ASP A 228 -3.63 -3.74 11.44
CA ASP A 228 -2.19 -3.58 11.19
C ASP A 228 -1.76 -3.92 9.75
N ASN A 229 -2.65 -3.67 8.77
CA ASN A 229 -2.38 -3.94 7.36
C ASN A 229 -1.81 -2.69 6.66
N VAL A 230 -0.81 -2.90 5.81
CA VAL A 230 -0.20 -1.89 4.94
C VAL A 230 -0.46 -2.28 3.49
N ALA A 231 -1.13 -1.44 2.70
CA ALA A 231 -1.50 -1.73 1.32
C ALA A 231 -1.19 -0.54 0.39
N PHE A 232 -0.11 -0.61 -0.39
CA PHE A 232 0.28 0.42 -1.35
C PHE A 232 0.25 -0.12 -2.78
N GLY A 233 -0.56 0.49 -3.66
CA GLY A 233 -0.72 0.11 -5.05
C GLY A 233 -2.15 -0.29 -5.42
N GLY A 234 -2.45 -0.30 -6.72
CA GLY A 234 -3.77 -0.69 -7.21
C GLY A 234 -4.12 -2.13 -6.84
N ASN A 235 -5.26 -2.35 -6.20
CA ASN A 235 -5.73 -3.64 -5.71
C ASN A 235 -4.75 -4.39 -4.78
N ALA A 236 -3.81 -3.69 -4.12
CA ALA A 236 -3.00 -4.30 -3.07
C ALA A 236 -3.91 -4.73 -1.91
N LEU A 237 -3.82 -5.97 -1.42
CA LEU A 237 -4.72 -6.54 -0.41
C LEU A 237 -6.23 -6.41 -0.76
N PHE A 238 -6.59 -6.60 -2.04
CA PHE A 238 -7.97 -6.42 -2.49
C PHE A 238 -8.99 -7.31 -1.76
N SER A 239 -8.64 -8.57 -1.49
CA SER A 239 -9.48 -9.53 -0.79
C SER A 239 -8.77 -10.02 0.48
N ASN A 240 -9.04 -9.36 1.61
CA ASN A 240 -8.42 -9.63 2.92
C ASN A 240 -9.46 -9.63 4.04
N ALA A 241 -10.40 -10.59 4.04
CA ALA A 241 -11.59 -10.53 4.90
C ALA A 241 -11.30 -10.35 6.41
N ALA A 242 -10.23 -10.99 6.92
CA ALA A 242 -9.87 -10.93 8.35
C ALA A 242 -8.35 -10.99 8.63
N GLY A 243 -7.50 -11.04 7.60
CA GLY A 243 -6.05 -11.15 7.79
C GLY A 243 -5.47 -9.88 8.41
N GLY A 244 -4.62 -10.01 9.42
CA GLY A 244 -3.92 -8.89 10.04
C GLY A 244 -2.41 -8.91 9.79
N GLN A 245 -1.74 -7.82 10.10
CA GLN A 245 -0.28 -7.70 10.06
C GLN A 245 0.32 -7.99 8.67
N ASN A 246 -0.42 -7.66 7.61
CA ASN A 246 0.03 -7.87 6.24
C ASN A 246 0.66 -6.60 5.65
N THR A 247 1.76 -6.73 4.90
CA THR A 247 2.36 -5.64 4.12
C THR A 247 2.30 -5.99 2.65
N ALA A 248 1.50 -5.27 1.87
CA ALA A 248 1.36 -5.40 0.43
C ALA A 248 1.80 -4.11 -0.27
N ILE A 249 2.85 -4.17 -1.08
CA ILE A 249 3.36 -3.02 -1.83
C ILE A 249 3.55 -3.42 -3.29
N GLY A 250 2.77 -2.84 -4.19
CA GLY A 250 2.76 -3.13 -5.62
C GLY A 250 1.37 -3.50 -6.12
N THR A 251 1.12 -3.26 -7.40
CA THR A 251 -0.17 -3.57 -8.03
C THR A 251 -0.49 -5.06 -7.91
N ASN A 252 -1.69 -5.37 -7.41
CA ASN A 252 -2.19 -6.72 -7.14
C ASN A 252 -1.29 -7.55 -6.19
N SER A 253 -0.44 -6.93 -5.38
CA SER A 253 0.25 -7.67 -4.32
C SER A 253 -0.75 -8.14 -3.26
N LEU A 254 -0.67 -9.41 -2.85
CA LEU A 254 -1.60 -10.01 -1.89
C LEU A 254 -3.09 -9.87 -2.28
N TYR A 255 -3.40 -9.92 -3.58
CA TYR A 255 -4.75 -9.67 -4.10
C TYR A 255 -5.81 -10.60 -3.47
N ASN A 256 -5.52 -11.90 -3.38
CA ASN A 256 -6.36 -12.88 -2.68
C ASN A 256 -5.58 -13.41 -1.47
N ASN A 257 -5.71 -12.75 -0.31
CA ASN A 257 -5.02 -13.16 0.92
C ASN A 257 -5.99 -13.28 2.08
N LEU A 258 -6.18 -14.49 2.64
CA LEU A 258 -7.00 -14.67 3.86
C LEU A 258 -6.15 -14.91 5.11
N ALA A 259 -4.83 -14.82 4.99
CA ALA A 259 -3.86 -15.12 6.03
C ALA A 259 -3.31 -13.86 6.73
N SER A 260 -2.59 -14.06 7.83
CA SER A 260 -1.94 -12.98 8.60
C SER A 260 -0.42 -13.08 8.57
N GLY A 261 0.25 -11.96 8.83
CA GLY A 261 1.71 -11.88 8.95
C GLY A 261 2.45 -12.01 7.61
N ILE A 262 1.83 -11.57 6.51
CA ILE A 262 2.35 -11.78 5.16
C ILE A 262 3.02 -10.52 4.62
N VAL A 263 4.20 -10.65 4.02
CA VAL A 263 4.90 -9.55 3.33
C VAL A 263 4.93 -9.83 1.84
N GLY A 264 4.23 -9.04 1.03
CA GLY A 264 4.28 -9.03 -0.42
C GLY A 264 4.78 -7.67 -0.93
N VAL A 265 5.92 -7.65 -1.60
CA VAL A 265 6.50 -6.42 -2.19
C VAL A 265 6.88 -6.69 -3.64
N GLY A 266 6.10 -6.16 -4.58
CA GLY A 266 6.29 -6.35 -6.01
C GLY A 266 4.96 -6.51 -6.75
N ASN A 267 4.98 -6.34 -8.07
CA ASN A 267 3.79 -6.61 -8.87
C ASN A 267 3.39 -8.08 -8.76
N GLN A 268 2.14 -8.34 -8.36
CA GLN A 268 1.60 -9.70 -8.17
C GLN A 268 2.43 -10.59 -7.21
N ALA A 269 3.21 -10.01 -6.28
CA ALA A 269 3.83 -10.79 -5.20
C ALA A 269 2.72 -11.38 -4.33
N LEU A 270 2.73 -12.70 -4.12
CA LEU A 270 1.67 -13.43 -3.38
C LEU A 270 0.24 -13.16 -3.89
N LEU A 271 0.07 -13.04 -5.22
CA LEU A 271 -1.23 -12.76 -5.84
C LEU A 271 -2.36 -13.67 -5.31
N SER A 272 -2.07 -14.95 -5.08
CA SER A 272 -3.01 -15.93 -4.55
C SER A 272 -2.40 -16.67 -3.36
N ASN A 273 -2.73 -16.22 -2.15
CA ASN A 273 -2.36 -16.85 -0.89
C ASN A 273 -3.60 -17.19 -0.06
N THR A 274 -4.10 -18.43 -0.14
CA THR A 274 -5.38 -18.77 0.50
C THR A 274 -5.26 -18.92 2.02
N THR A 275 -4.36 -19.76 2.53
CA THR A 275 -4.25 -20.00 3.99
C THR A 275 -2.82 -19.98 4.53
N GLY A 276 -1.80 -19.80 3.68
CA GLY A 276 -0.40 -19.81 4.08
C GLY A 276 -0.04 -18.62 4.97
N LEU A 277 0.48 -18.89 6.16
CA LEU A 277 0.90 -17.91 7.18
C LEU A 277 2.39 -17.57 7.08
N TYR A 278 2.74 -16.35 7.50
CA TYR A 278 4.13 -15.89 7.69
C TYR A 278 5.04 -16.04 6.46
N ASN A 279 4.50 -15.78 5.27
CA ASN A 279 5.27 -15.80 4.03
C ASN A 279 5.83 -14.40 3.70
N THR A 280 7.07 -14.36 3.22
CA THR A 280 7.70 -13.14 2.69
C THR A 280 8.00 -13.32 1.22
N ALA A 281 7.52 -12.41 0.37
CA ALA A 281 7.71 -12.42 -1.07
C ALA A 281 8.09 -11.01 -1.56
N ILE A 282 9.34 -10.84 -1.98
CA ILE A 282 9.91 -9.57 -2.44
C ILE A 282 10.42 -9.74 -3.87
N GLY A 283 9.71 -9.16 -4.83
CA GLY A 283 9.99 -9.25 -6.27
C GLY A 283 8.70 -9.39 -7.07
N SER A 284 8.74 -8.99 -8.35
CA SER A 284 7.60 -9.24 -9.22
C SER A 284 7.38 -10.74 -9.39
N PHE A 285 6.14 -11.18 -9.19
CA PHE A 285 5.71 -12.59 -9.24
C PHE A 285 6.43 -13.53 -8.25
N SER A 286 7.12 -13.02 -7.22
CA SER A 286 7.66 -13.87 -6.15
C SER A 286 6.50 -14.51 -5.37
N LEU A 287 6.59 -15.81 -5.11
CA LEU A 287 5.55 -16.59 -4.41
C LEU A 287 4.13 -16.40 -4.98
N ARG A 288 4.01 -16.15 -6.29
CA ARG A 288 2.77 -15.69 -6.91
C ARG A 288 1.56 -16.56 -6.57
N THR A 289 1.75 -17.88 -6.52
CA THR A 289 0.73 -18.80 -6.04
C THR A 289 1.24 -19.63 -4.87
N ASN A 290 0.60 -19.45 -3.71
CA ASN A 290 0.90 -20.22 -2.51
C ASN A 290 -0.41 -20.62 -1.80
N ALA A 291 -0.90 -21.84 -2.04
CA ALA A 291 -2.20 -22.22 -1.49
C ALA A 291 -2.17 -22.37 0.05
N THR A 292 -1.21 -23.14 0.56
CA THR A 292 -1.18 -23.59 1.97
C THR A 292 0.19 -23.51 2.64
N GLY A 293 1.26 -23.18 1.91
CA GLY A 293 2.62 -23.18 2.44
C GLY A 293 2.84 -22.10 3.48
N ASN A 294 3.48 -22.44 4.60
CA ASN A 294 3.80 -21.50 5.67
C ASN A 294 5.31 -21.20 5.70
N TYR A 295 5.68 -20.05 6.26
CA TYR A 295 7.07 -19.69 6.55
C TYR A 295 8.02 -19.75 5.34
N ASN A 296 7.52 -19.44 4.14
CA ASN A 296 8.36 -19.34 2.95
C ASN A 296 8.92 -17.92 2.81
N SER A 297 10.17 -17.80 2.40
CA SER A 297 10.83 -16.54 2.08
C SER A 297 11.32 -16.56 0.64
N ALA A 298 10.82 -15.65 -0.20
CA ALA A 298 11.16 -15.56 -1.61
C ALA A 298 11.59 -14.15 -1.97
N THR A 299 12.81 -13.98 -2.46
CA THR A 299 13.35 -12.71 -2.91
C THR A 299 13.90 -12.85 -4.32
N GLY A 300 13.37 -12.08 -5.28
CA GLY A 300 13.76 -12.11 -6.68
C GLY A 300 12.57 -12.29 -7.63
N TYR A 301 12.79 -11.98 -8.91
CA TYR A 301 11.79 -12.20 -9.95
C TYR A 301 11.46 -13.70 -10.08
N ASN A 302 10.18 -14.06 -10.00
CA ASN A 302 9.69 -15.45 -10.04
C ASN A 302 10.31 -16.40 -8.99
N ALA A 303 10.91 -15.87 -7.91
CA ALA A 303 11.40 -16.72 -6.84
C ALA A 303 10.23 -17.49 -6.20
N LEU A 304 10.34 -18.82 -6.14
CA LEU A 304 9.35 -19.73 -5.57
C LEU A 304 7.92 -19.48 -6.08
N TYR A 305 7.81 -19.23 -7.38
CA TYR A 305 6.61 -18.79 -8.08
C TYR A 305 5.33 -19.58 -7.76
N ASN A 306 5.45 -20.90 -7.61
CA ASN A 306 4.41 -21.77 -7.09
C ASN A 306 4.94 -22.47 -5.83
N SER A 307 4.09 -22.68 -4.82
CA SER A 307 4.39 -23.59 -3.70
C SER A 307 3.11 -24.02 -2.97
N THR A 308 3.09 -25.25 -2.47
CA THR A 308 2.23 -25.68 -1.36
C THR A 308 3.07 -26.16 -0.17
N GLY A 309 4.39 -26.29 -0.34
CA GLY A 309 5.36 -26.61 0.70
C GLY A 309 5.68 -25.43 1.62
N SER A 310 6.23 -25.76 2.79
CA SER A 310 6.56 -24.83 3.88
C SER A 310 8.06 -24.77 4.15
N TYR A 311 8.51 -23.71 4.84
CA TYR A 311 9.89 -23.51 5.27
C TYR A 311 10.91 -23.45 4.12
N ASN A 312 10.51 -22.97 2.94
CA ASN A 312 11.41 -22.81 1.81
C ASN A 312 11.98 -21.38 1.77
N SER A 313 13.27 -21.25 1.47
CA SER A 313 13.96 -19.98 1.33
C SER A 313 14.59 -19.85 -0.06
N ALA A 314 14.02 -19.02 -0.93
CA ALA A 314 14.45 -18.80 -2.31
C ALA A 314 14.95 -17.36 -2.50
N ASN A 315 16.23 -17.19 -2.77
CA ASN A 315 16.85 -15.89 -3.05
C ASN A 315 17.56 -15.94 -4.40
N GLY A 316 16.99 -15.29 -5.40
CA GLY A 316 17.51 -15.24 -6.76
C GLY A 316 16.41 -15.32 -7.81
N VAL A 317 16.75 -14.90 -9.03
CA VAL A 317 15.83 -14.97 -10.16
C VAL A 317 15.54 -16.43 -10.49
N ASN A 318 14.25 -16.79 -10.54
CA ASN A 318 13.77 -18.16 -10.78
C ASN A 318 14.32 -19.22 -9.79
N ALA A 319 14.77 -18.82 -8.60
CA ALA A 319 15.14 -19.79 -7.56
C ALA A 319 13.88 -20.55 -7.11
N LEU A 320 13.96 -21.88 -7.03
CA LEU A 320 12.86 -22.76 -6.57
C LEU A 320 11.54 -22.63 -7.36
N VAL A 321 11.57 -22.21 -8.62
CA VAL A 321 10.38 -21.77 -9.39
C VAL A 321 9.31 -22.86 -9.56
N SER A 322 9.70 -24.13 -9.65
CA SER A 322 8.79 -25.27 -9.88
C SER A 322 8.42 -26.06 -8.62
N ASN A 323 8.73 -25.56 -7.42
CA ASN A 323 8.41 -26.25 -6.17
C ASN A 323 6.90 -26.46 -6.03
N THR A 324 6.47 -27.70 -5.85
CA THR A 324 5.06 -27.99 -5.55
C THR A 324 4.96 -28.30 -4.06
N THR A 325 5.38 -29.48 -3.61
CA THR A 325 5.20 -29.92 -2.22
C THR A 325 6.51 -30.01 -1.41
N GLY A 326 7.66 -29.71 -2.01
CA GLY A 326 8.94 -29.74 -1.33
C GLY A 326 9.00 -28.77 -0.14
N ASN A 327 9.49 -29.25 1.00
CA ASN A 327 9.64 -28.48 2.24
C ASN A 327 11.11 -28.28 2.58
N GLU A 328 11.42 -27.26 3.39
CA GLU A 328 12.74 -27.06 3.99
C GLU A 328 13.89 -26.92 2.96
N ASN A 329 13.59 -26.38 1.78
CA ASN A 329 14.63 -26.14 0.76
C ASN A 329 15.22 -24.72 0.88
N VAL A 330 16.54 -24.62 0.75
CA VAL A 330 17.28 -23.36 0.66
C VAL A 330 17.86 -23.24 -0.75
N ALA A 331 17.49 -22.20 -1.49
CA ALA A 331 17.93 -21.93 -2.84
C ALA A 331 18.45 -20.48 -2.94
N PHE A 332 19.77 -20.33 -3.03
CA PHE A 332 20.42 -19.02 -3.15
C PHE A 332 21.22 -18.96 -4.46
N GLY A 333 20.74 -18.20 -5.44
CA GLY A 333 21.35 -18.09 -6.75
C GLY A 333 20.33 -18.03 -7.88
N VAL A 334 20.79 -17.67 -9.07
CA VAL A 334 19.91 -17.68 -10.26
C VAL A 334 19.61 -19.12 -10.64
N ALA A 335 18.32 -19.45 -10.75
CA ALA A 335 17.83 -20.78 -11.13
C ALA A 335 18.40 -21.95 -10.30
N SER A 336 18.75 -21.70 -9.04
CA SER A 336 19.06 -22.76 -8.07
C SER A 336 17.78 -23.53 -7.72
N LEU A 337 17.84 -24.86 -7.71
CA LEU A 337 16.68 -25.74 -7.47
C LEU A 337 15.48 -25.47 -8.41
N TYR A 338 15.75 -25.03 -9.65
CA TYR A 338 14.75 -24.57 -10.60
C TYR A 338 13.61 -25.58 -10.82
N SER A 339 13.93 -26.83 -11.12
CA SER A 339 12.97 -27.90 -11.45
C SER A 339 12.57 -28.77 -10.24
N ASN A 340 12.88 -28.37 -9.00
CA ASN A 340 12.50 -29.14 -7.82
C ASN A 340 10.98 -29.16 -7.66
N THR A 341 10.34 -30.32 -7.74
CA THR A 341 8.88 -30.41 -7.54
C THR A 341 8.53 -30.91 -6.13
N THR A 342 9.04 -32.07 -5.73
CA THR A 342 8.70 -32.73 -4.47
C THR A 342 9.87 -32.87 -3.50
N GLY A 343 11.12 -32.72 -3.97
CA GLY A 343 12.32 -32.85 -3.15
C GLY A 343 12.32 -31.87 -1.97
N GLY A 344 12.73 -32.35 -0.80
CA GLY A 344 12.79 -31.55 0.43
C GLY A 344 14.18 -31.56 1.05
N GLN A 345 14.41 -30.63 1.99
CA GLN A 345 15.65 -30.58 2.78
C GLN A 345 16.92 -30.46 1.92
N ASN A 346 16.84 -29.71 0.82
CA ASN A 346 17.97 -29.42 -0.05
C ASN A 346 18.56 -28.04 0.22
N SER A 347 19.88 -27.90 0.13
CA SER A 347 20.61 -26.63 0.21
C SER A 347 21.38 -26.40 -1.09
N ALA A 348 20.94 -25.45 -1.90
CA ALA A 348 21.54 -25.05 -3.17
C ALA A 348 22.05 -23.61 -3.08
N VAL A 349 23.36 -23.40 -3.22
CA VAL A 349 23.98 -22.08 -3.21
C VAL A 349 24.86 -21.93 -4.45
N GLY A 350 24.43 -21.11 -5.40
CA GLY A 350 25.11 -20.87 -6.67
C GLY A 350 24.15 -20.91 -7.86
N THR A 351 24.55 -20.27 -8.95
CA THR A 351 23.77 -20.30 -10.20
C THR A 351 23.66 -21.74 -10.71
N ASN A 352 22.42 -22.17 -10.98
CA ASN A 352 22.03 -23.51 -11.42
C ASN A 352 22.46 -24.65 -10.48
N ALA A 353 22.78 -24.39 -9.21
CA ALA A 353 22.98 -25.46 -8.25
C ALA A 353 21.67 -26.28 -8.11
N LEU A 354 21.74 -27.60 -8.23
CA LEU A 354 20.57 -28.50 -8.22
C LEU A 354 19.46 -28.15 -9.23
N HIS A 355 19.83 -27.64 -10.42
CA HIS A 355 18.87 -27.13 -11.40
C HIS A 355 17.78 -28.16 -11.78
N ASN A 356 18.17 -29.39 -12.11
CA ASN A 356 17.27 -30.49 -12.44
C ASN A 356 17.22 -31.52 -11.30
N ASN A 357 16.76 -31.09 -10.13
CA ASN A 357 16.61 -31.96 -8.96
C ASN A 357 15.17 -32.37 -8.67
N ASN A 358 14.93 -33.62 -8.27
CA ASN A 358 13.68 -34.01 -7.60
C ASN A 358 13.88 -34.90 -6.36
N ALA A 359 15.12 -35.03 -5.89
CA ALA A 359 15.49 -35.80 -4.72
C ALA A 359 15.62 -34.91 -3.47
N SER A 360 15.84 -35.54 -2.31
CA SER A 360 15.94 -34.88 -1.00
C SER A 360 17.34 -35.04 -0.39
N TYR A 361 17.62 -34.23 0.63
CA TYR A 361 18.84 -34.30 1.45
C TYR A 361 20.14 -34.00 0.67
N LEU A 362 20.12 -32.97 -0.18
CA LEU A 362 21.26 -32.60 -1.01
C LEU A 362 21.89 -31.29 -0.57
N VAL A 363 23.22 -31.21 -0.61
CA VAL A 363 23.96 -29.96 -0.41
C VAL A 363 24.79 -29.67 -1.65
N ALA A 364 24.45 -28.63 -2.40
CA ALA A 364 25.16 -28.20 -3.61
C ALA A 364 25.59 -26.75 -3.49
N ILE A 365 26.90 -26.51 -3.42
CA ILE A 365 27.48 -25.17 -3.30
C ILE A 365 28.43 -24.97 -4.48
N GLY A 366 28.12 -24.02 -5.37
CA GLY A 366 28.93 -23.68 -6.55
C GLY A 366 28.12 -23.60 -7.85
N TYR A 367 28.74 -23.04 -8.89
CA TYR A 367 28.15 -22.95 -10.23
C TYR A 367 27.94 -24.34 -10.83
N ASN A 368 26.70 -24.64 -11.25
CA ASN A 368 26.28 -25.94 -11.81
C ASN A 368 26.60 -27.16 -10.91
N SER A 369 26.76 -26.96 -9.59
CA SER A 369 26.94 -28.07 -8.64
C SER A 369 25.68 -28.93 -8.61
N MET A 370 25.82 -30.25 -8.83
CA MET A 370 24.70 -31.20 -9.00
C MET A 370 23.63 -30.79 -10.03
N TYR A 371 24.04 -30.22 -11.16
CA TYR A 371 23.11 -29.69 -12.17
C TYR A 371 22.02 -30.69 -12.64
N ASN A 372 22.35 -31.98 -12.86
CA ASN A 372 21.44 -33.01 -13.38
C ASN A 372 21.06 -34.13 -12.37
N ASN A 373 20.95 -33.82 -11.06
CA ASN A 373 20.61 -34.83 -10.05
C ASN A 373 19.14 -35.24 -10.03
N THR A 374 18.77 -36.33 -10.72
CA THR A 374 17.36 -36.74 -10.78
C THR A 374 16.86 -37.43 -9.51
N THR A 375 17.53 -38.48 -9.03
CA THR A 375 17.04 -39.34 -7.92
C THR A 375 18.08 -39.65 -6.85
N GLY A 376 19.35 -39.28 -7.06
CA GLY A 376 20.39 -39.47 -6.05
C GLY A 376 20.09 -38.69 -4.77
N ILE A 377 20.22 -39.33 -3.61
CA ILE A 377 19.95 -38.75 -2.27
C ILE A 377 21.25 -38.62 -1.46
N ASN A 378 21.24 -37.79 -0.41
CA ASN A 378 22.33 -37.67 0.56
C ASN A 378 23.70 -37.31 -0.07
N ASN A 379 23.70 -36.57 -1.18
CA ASN A 379 24.93 -36.10 -1.79
C ASN A 379 25.36 -34.74 -1.22
N VAL A 380 26.67 -34.52 -1.16
CA VAL A 380 27.29 -33.22 -0.86
C VAL A 380 28.27 -32.88 -1.98
N ALA A 381 28.09 -31.71 -2.61
CA ALA A 381 28.91 -31.21 -3.72
C ALA A 381 29.31 -29.75 -3.48
N VAL A 382 30.60 -29.52 -3.27
CA VAL A 382 31.16 -28.19 -3.05
C VAL A 382 32.20 -27.89 -4.13
N GLY A 383 31.86 -26.97 -5.04
CA GLY A 383 32.73 -26.59 -6.14
C GLY A 383 31.97 -26.39 -7.45
N GLN A 384 32.69 -25.90 -8.44
CA GLN A 384 32.15 -25.71 -9.77
C GLN A 384 32.02 -27.07 -10.49
N ASN A 385 30.87 -27.32 -11.10
CA ASN A 385 30.56 -28.56 -11.83
C ASN A 385 30.75 -29.86 -11.00
N THR A 386 30.77 -29.79 -9.68
CA THR A 386 30.90 -30.96 -8.82
C THR A 386 29.63 -31.79 -8.90
N LEU A 387 29.73 -33.11 -9.13
CA LEU A 387 28.58 -34.02 -9.33
C LEU A 387 27.58 -33.58 -10.43
N ALA A 388 28.01 -32.77 -11.41
CA ALA A 388 27.08 -32.09 -12.34
C ALA A 388 26.23 -33.05 -13.19
N SER A 389 26.74 -34.24 -13.53
CA SER A 389 26.03 -35.27 -14.30
C SER A 389 25.62 -36.48 -13.45
N ASN A 390 25.55 -36.34 -12.12
CA ASN A 390 25.11 -37.43 -11.25
C ASN A 390 23.61 -37.61 -11.34
N THR A 391 23.08 -38.68 -11.95
CA THR A 391 21.62 -38.84 -12.06
C THR A 391 21.02 -39.67 -10.92
N THR A 392 21.65 -40.79 -10.55
CA THR A 392 21.10 -41.76 -9.58
C THR A 392 21.98 -42.01 -8.36
N GLY A 393 23.28 -41.73 -8.43
CA GLY A 393 24.23 -42.04 -7.36
C GLY A 393 23.90 -41.28 -6.07
N GLY A 394 23.94 -41.96 -4.93
CA GLY A 394 23.62 -41.42 -3.61
C GLY A 394 24.76 -41.57 -2.60
N ASN A 395 24.66 -40.85 -1.49
CA ASN A 395 25.64 -40.86 -0.40
C ASN A 395 27.07 -40.49 -0.84
N ASN A 396 27.22 -39.64 -1.86
CA ASN A 396 28.52 -39.18 -2.34
C ASN A 396 28.90 -37.84 -1.69
N THR A 397 30.17 -37.69 -1.30
CA THR A 397 30.69 -36.42 -0.76
C THR A 397 31.84 -35.93 -1.62
N SER A 398 31.74 -34.71 -2.13
CA SER A 398 32.74 -34.16 -3.04
C SER A 398 33.02 -32.69 -2.82
N ALA A 399 34.29 -32.33 -2.89
CA ALA A 399 34.79 -30.98 -2.78
C ALA A 399 35.92 -30.74 -3.78
N GLY A 400 35.71 -29.83 -4.73
CA GLY A 400 36.67 -29.51 -5.78
C GLY A 400 36.02 -29.38 -7.15
N ALA A 401 36.58 -28.49 -7.98
CA ALA A 401 36.07 -28.24 -9.32
C ALA A 401 36.15 -29.52 -10.18
N GLY A 402 35.01 -29.94 -10.74
CA GLY A 402 34.87 -31.16 -11.55
C GLY A 402 35.00 -32.47 -10.77
N ALA A 403 35.06 -32.47 -9.44
CA ALA A 403 35.08 -33.71 -8.66
C ALA A 403 33.77 -34.49 -8.88
N LEU A 404 33.88 -35.80 -9.12
CA LEU A 404 32.74 -36.69 -9.44
C LEU A 404 31.81 -36.18 -10.54
N TYR A 405 32.30 -35.42 -11.52
CA TYR A 405 31.46 -34.80 -12.56
C TYR A 405 30.47 -35.78 -13.21
N ASN A 406 30.96 -36.96 -13.64
CA ASN A 406 30.12 -38.06 -14.11
C ASN A 406 30.09 -39.16 -13.05
N ASN A 407 29.00 -39.23 -12.27
CA ASN A 407 28.85 -40.23 -11.22
C ASN A 407 27.46 -40.86 -11.18
N ASN A 408 27.34 -42.18 -11.30
CA ASN A 408 26.11 -42.89 -10.93
C ASN A 408 26.33 -43.94 -9.84
N GLY A 409 27.53 -43.99 -9.25
CA GLY A 409 27.84 -44.88 -8.14
C GLY A 409 27.55 -44.25 -6.77
N ASP A 410 27.51 -45.10 -5.76
CA ASP A 410 27.20 -44.70 -4.38
C ASP A 410 28.45 -44.65 -3.50
N TYR A 411 28.37 -43.91 -2.39
CA TYR A 411 29.39 -43.92 -1.34
C TYR A 411 30.81 -43.50 -1.79
N ASN A 412 30.91 -42.60 -2.77
CA ASN A 412 32.20 -42.08 -3.21
C ASN A 412 32.57 -40.76 -2.50
N GLY A 413 33.83 -40.65 -2.08
CA GLY A 413 34.46 -39.46 -1.54
C GLY A 413 35.47 -38.87 -2.53
N ALA A 414 35.33 -37.61 -2.94
CA ALA A 414 36.25 -36.97 -3.90
C ALA A 414 36.65 -35.56 -3.48
N TYR A 415 37.91 -35.39 -3.07
CA TYR A 415 38.44 -34.16 -2.49
C TYR A 415 39.63 -33.65 -3.32
N GLY A 416 39.38 -32.75 -4.26
CA GLY A 416 40.39 -32.22 -5.19
C GLY A 416 39.82 -32.00 -6.59
N SER A 417 40.46 -31.13 -7.36
CA SER A 417 40.00 -30.86 -8.73
C SER A 417 40.10 -32.11 -9.61
N ASN A 418 39.03 -32.41 -10.34
CA ASN A 418 38.91 -33.55 -11.25
C ASN A 418 39.21 -34.92 -10.60
N CYS A 419 39.08 -35.03 -9.28
CA CYS A 419 39.11 -36.30 -8.57
C CYS A 419 37.87 -37.13 -8.94
N LEU A 420 38.06 -38.40 -9.32
CA LEU A 420 36.96 -39.31 -9.70
C LEU A 420 36.03 -38.76 -10.80
N ILE A 421 36.51 -37.88 -11.69
CA ILE A 421 35.66 -37.17 -12.68
C ILE A 421 34.86 -38.11 -13.59
N SER A 422 35.36 -39.33 -13.85
CA SER A 422 34.79 -40.30 -14.80
C SER A 422 34.03 -41.46 -14.14
N ASN A 423 33.71 -41.39 -12.84
CA ASN A 423 33.17 -42.49 -12.05
C ASN A 423 31.75 -42.93 -12.42
N THR A 424 31.57 -43.60 -13.55
CA THR A 424 30.24 -43.99 -14.03
C THR A 424 29.44 -44.83 -13.04
N SER A 425 29.99 -45.89 -12.43
CA SER A 425 29.24 -46.76 -11.50
C SER A 425 30.07 -47.34 -10.35
N GLY A 426 31.32 -46.90 -10.21
CA GLY A 426 32.18 -47.31 -9.10
C GLY A 426 31.61 -46.84 -7.76
N TYR A 427 31.75 -47.65 -6.72
CA TYR A 427 31.23 -47.35 -5.38
C TYR A 427 32.33 -47.50 -4.32
N ASP A 428 32.13 -46.90 -3.15
CA ASP A 428 33.07 -46.93 -2.03
C ASP A 428 34.48 -46.39 -2.38
N ASN A 429 34.63 -45.52 -3.39
CA ASN A 429 35.94 -44.97 -3.74
C ASN A 429 36.23 -43.68 -2.97
N ASN A 430 37.44 -43.53 -2.44
CA ASN A 430 37.92 -42.34 -1.75
C ASN A 430 39.13 -41.77 -2.46
N GLY A 431 39.02 -40.57 -3.01
CA GLY A 431 40.12 -39.83 -3.64
C GLY A 431 40.38 -38.51 -2.94
N PHE A 432 41.64 -38.25 -2.60
CA PHE A 432 42.14 -37.01 -2.02
C PHE A 432 43.33 -36.51 -2.82
N GLY A 433 43.18 -35.38 -3.51
CA GLY A 433 44.20 -34.80 -4.38
C GLY A 433 43.65 -34.47 -5.76
N ALA A 434 44.30 -33.53 -6.45
CA ALA A 434 43.96 -33.25 -7.83
C ALA A 434 44.24 -34.50 -8.70
N TRP A 435 43.29 -34.86 -9.56
CA TRP A 435 43.40 -35.99 -10.49
C TRP A 435 43.55 -37.39 -9.85
N SER A 436 43.32 -37.55 -8.53
CA SER A 436 43.28 -38.89 -7.94
C SER A 436 42.09 -39.68 -8.49
N LEU A 437 42.30 -40.95 -8.84
CA LEU A 437 41.27 -41.83 -9.43
C LEU A 437 40.55 -41.22 -10.65
N ASN A 438 41.22 -40.37 -11.43
CA ASN A 438 40.60 -39.56 -12.47
C ASN A 438 39.81 -40.37 -13.51
N LEU A 439 40.35 -41.52 -13.95
CA LEU A 439 39.72 -42.37 -14.97
C LEU A 439 38.95 -43.55 -14.39
N ASN A 440 38.68 -43.58 -13.08
CA ASN A 440 37.86 -44.65 -12.50
C ASN A 440 36.48 -44.60 -13.11
N THR A 441 36.04 -45.70 -13.73
CA THR A 441 34.70 -45.81 -14.33
C THR A 441 33.83 -46.72 -13.47
N THR A 442 34.26 -47.97 -13.25
CA THR A 442 33.49 -48.97 -12.49
C THR A 442 34.26 -49.60 -11.34
N GLY A 443 35.52 -49.23 -11.14
CA GLY A 443 36.33 -49.70 -10.01
C GLY A 443 35.70 -49.29 -8.67
N TYR A 444 35.86 -50.12 -7.65
CA TYR A 444 35.21 -49.93 -6.35
C TYR A 444 36.17 -50.17 -5.18
N ARG A 445 35.86 -49.58 -4.02
CA ARG A 445 36.67 -49.70 -2.79
C ARG A 445 38.14 -49.29 -2.96
N ASN A 446 38.42 -48.32 -3.83
CA ASN A 446 39.77 -47.79 -3.99
C ASN A 446 39.99 -46.58 -3.07
N SER A 447 41.18 -46.46 -2.47
CA SER A 447 41.59 -45.34 -1.63
C SER A 447 42.85 -44.69 -2.22
N ALA A 448 42.75 -43.45 -2.67
CA ALA A 448 43.82 -42.71 -3.32
C ALA A 448 44.07 -41.39 -2.59
N VAL A 449 45.26 -41.20 -2.01
CA VAL A 449 45.66 -40.00 -1.28
C VAL A 449 46.94 -39.45 -1.89
N GLY A 450 46.85 -38.36 -2.64
CA GLY A 450 47.96 -37.73 -3.36
C GLY A 450 47.53 -37.31 -4.76
N GLY A 451 48.19 -36.28 -5.30
CA GLY A 451 47.96 -35.85 -6.68
C GLY A 451 48.23 -36.98 -7.66
N ALA A 452 47.25 -37.26 -8.53
CA ALA A 452 47.29 -38.33 -9.54
C ALA A 452 47.56 -39.74 -8.98
N ALA A 453 47.29 -40.01 -7.71
CA ALA A 453 47.28 -41.38 -7.18
C ALA A 453 46.16 -42.20 -7.86
N LEU A 454 46.49 -43.41 -8.34
CA LEU A 454 45.58 -44.29 -9.11
C LEU A 454 44.90 -43.60 -10.31
N GLN A 455 45.55 -42.61 -10.94
CA GLN A 455 44.92 -41.77 -11.98
C GLN A 455 44.29 -42.57 -13.12
N LEU A 456 44.96 -43.63 -13.60
CA LEU A 456 44.52 -44.42 -14.75
C LEU A 456 43.68 -45.66 -14.37
N ASN A 457 43.33 -45.85 -13.10
CA ASN A 457 42.49 -46.97 -12.68
C ASN A 457 41.12 -46.81 -13.32
N THR A 458 40.69 -47.76 -14.15
CA THR A 458 39.36 -47.74 -14.78
C THR A 458 38.40 -48.68 -14.06
N VAL A 459 38.83 -49.92 -13.82
CA VAL A 459 37.98 -50.99 -13.26
C VAL A 459 38.57 -51.71 -12.05
N GLY A 460 39.84 -51.47 -11.71
CA GLY A 460 40.50 -52.12 -10.59
C GLY A 460 39.82 -51.78 -9.25
N PHE A 461 39.90 -52.70 -8.29
CA PHE A 461 39.19 -52.60 -7.01
C PHE A 461 40.10 -52.92 -5.82
N ASN A 462 39.69 -52.50 -4.62
CA ASN A 462 40.43 -52.69 -3.36
C ASN A 462 41.90 -52.21 -3.42
N ASN A 463 42.22 -51.18 -4.22
CA ASN A 463 43.57 -50.61 -4.25
C ASN A 463 43.71 -49.48 -3.22
N THR A 464 44.86 -49.41 -2.54
CA THR A 464 45.26 -48.30 -1.69
C THR A 464 46.51 -47.65 -2.25
N ALA A 465 46.47 -46.36 -2.57
CA ALA A 465 47.61 -45.59 -3.06
C ALA A 465 47.77 -44.30 -2.28
N MET A 466 48.92 -44.11 -1.64
CA MET A 466 49.24 -42.92 -0.85
C MET A 466 50.57 -42.33 -1.32
N GLY A 467 50.52 -41.18 -1.97
CA GLY A 467 51.69 -40.48 -2.52
C GLY A 467 51.40 -39.86 -3.88
N TYR A 468 52.18 -38.84 -4.26
CA TYR A 468 52.11 -38.26 -5.59
C TYR A 468 52.48 -39.31 -6.65
N PHE A 469 51.60 -39.51 -7.64
CA PHE A 469 51.73 -40.55 -8.69
C PHE A 469 51.89 -41.99 -8.17
N ALA A 470 51.40 -42.31 -6.96
CA ALA A 470 51.36 -43.69 -6.48
C ALA A 470 50.39 -44.53 -7.34
N ALA A 471 50.84 -45.69 -7.81
CA ALA A 471 50.11 -46.63 -8.67
C ALA A 471 49.46 -46.00 -9.92
N VAL A 472 50.07 -44.97 -10.51
CA VAL A 472 49.43 -44.18 -11.58
C VAL A 472 48.98 -45.02 -12.78
N SER A 473 49.77 -46.02 -13.18
CA SER A 473 49.51 -46.83 -14.39
C SER A 473 48.57 -48.00 -14.15
N ASN A 474 48.10 -48.20 -12.92
CA ASN A 474 47.17 -49.28 -12.60
C ASN A 474 45.87 -49.02 -13.34
N LYS A 475 45.51 -49.86 -14.33
CA LYS A 475 44.27 -49.73 -15.10
C LYS A 475 43.19 -50.67 -14.60
N THR A 476 43.55 -51.92 -14.39
CA THR A 476 42.60 -53.00 -14.08
C THR A 476 43.01 -53.82 -12.86
N ALA A 477 44.16 -53.53 -12.27
CA ALA A 477 44.75 -54.32 -11.21
C ALA A 477 44.07 -54.03 -9.87
N SER A 478 44.04 -55.03 -9.00
CA SER A 478 43.24 -55.03 -7.77
C SER A 478 44.07 -55.48 -6.57
N GLY A 479 43.64 -55.07 -5.38
CA GLY A 479 44.30 -55.47 -4.12
C GLY A 479 45.68 -54.86 -3.88
N ASN A 480 46.11 -53.87 -4.67
CA ASN A 480 47.46 -53.30 -4.53
C ASN A 480 47.52 -52.24 -3.43
N THR A 481 48.62 -52.23 -2.69
CA THR A 481 49.01 -51.16 -1.76
C THR A 481 50.24 -50.45 -2.32
N ALA A 482 50.17 -49.14 -2.52
CA ALA A 482 51.27 -48.32 -3.01
C ALA A 482 51.50 -47.16 -2.04
N LEU A 483 52.60 -47.19 -1.29
CA LEU A 483 52.93 -46.14 -0.31
C LEU A 483 54.22 -45.42 -0.72
N GLY A 484 54.13 -44.11 -0.90
CA GLY A 484 55.23 -43.24 -1.30
C GLY A 484 55.09 -42.67 -2.72
N VAL A 485 55.88 -41.64 -3.01
CA VAL A 485 55.91 -40.98 -4.32
C VAL A 485 56.41 -41.95 -5.39
N TYR A 486 55.68 -42.09 -6.50
CA TYR A 486 55.97 -43.03 -7.60
C TYR A 486 56.00 -44.53 -7.20
N SER A 487 55.48 -44.91 -6.04
CA SER A 487 55.32 -46.32 -5.66
C SER A 487 54.40 -47.05 -6.64
N LEU A 488 54.77 -48.27 -7.07
CA LEU A 488 54.05 -49.06 -8.09
C LEU A 488 53.71 -48.29 -9.39
N TYR A 489 54.49 -47.28 -9.76
CA TYR A 489 54.18 -46.36 -10.87
C TYR A 489 53.80 -47.05 -12.19
N SER A 490 54.54 -48.08 -12.57
CA SER A 490 54.37 -48.80 -13.84
C SER A 490 53.51 -50.06 -13.73
N ASN A 491 52.93 -50.36 -12.56
CA ASN A 491 52.09 -51.55 -12.40
C ASN A 491 50.77 -51.35 -13.17
N THR A 492 50.56 -52.11 -14.23
CA THR A 492 49.35 -51.97 -15.09
C THR A 492 48.27 -53.00 -14.77
N ALA A 493 48.67 -54.22 -14.37
CA ALA A 493 47.79 -55.38 -14.20
C ALA A 493 48.16 -56.33 -13.05
N GLY A 494 49.28 -56.11 -12.35
CA GLY A 494 49.69 -56.95 -11.22
C GLY A 494 48.78 -56.74 -10.01
N ASN A 495 48.29 -57.82 -9.42
CA ASN A 495 47.40 -57.80 -8.26
C ASN A 495 48.16 -58.07 -6.96
N ASP A 496 47.60 -57.64 -5.84
CA ASP A 496 48.07 -57.95 -4.48
C ASP A 496 49.54 -57.57 -4.20
N ASN A 497 50.03 -56.51 -4.85
CA ASN A 497 51.37 -55.97 -4.63
C ASN A 497 51.38 -55.00 -3.43
N VAL A 498 52.53 -54.87 -2.77
CA VAL A 498 52.76 -53.95 -1.64
C VAL A 498 53.99 -53.09 -1.89
#